data_AF-A0A853ALM9-F1
#
_entry.id   AF-A0A853ALM9-F1
#
_cell.length_a   1.000
_cell.length_b   1.000
_cell.length_c   1.000
_cell.angle_alpha   90.00
_cell.angle_beta   90.00
_cell.angle_gamma   90.00
#
_symmetry.space_group_name_H-M   'P 1'
#
loop_
_entity.id
_entity.type
_entity.pdbx_description
1 polymer ?
#
loop_
_entity_poly.entity_id
_entity_poly.type
_entity_poly.pdbx_seq_one_letter_code
_entity_poly.pdbx_strand_id
1 'polypeptide(L)'
;MSRTLWRRAATGLGALVAAAAVPLVVTTPAAHAEVEHCVTYLVHQGYVVGEQSLAACNAASDGSAIGRQSCYLTLTGLGVGYEHADTACDVASD
;
A
#
# COMPACT_ATOMS: atom_id res chain seq x y z
N MET A 1 -14.10 31.52 -35.21
CA MET A 1 -15.24 31.82 -36.10
C MET A 1 -15.61 30.53 -36.83
N SER A 2 -16.69 29.86 -36.42
CA SER A 2 -17.97 29.78 -37.16
C SER A 2 -18.12 28.42 -37.85
N ARG A 3 -18.65 27.40 -37.15
CA ARG A 3 -20.03 26.88 -37.38
C ARG A 3 -20.33 26.52 -38.83
N THR A 4 -19.87 25.34 -39.26
CA THR A 4 -20.65 24.49 -40.17
C THR A 4 -21.19 23.32 -39.37
N LEU A 5 -22.25 23.62 -38.62
CA LEU A 5 -23.19 22.63 -38.13
C LEU A 5 -23.78 21.89 -39.34
N TRP A 6 -23.94 20.58 -39.17
CA TRP A 6 -24.92 19.73 -39.83
C TRP A 6 -24.50 19.01 -41.12
N ARG A 7 -24.09 17.76 -40.91
CA ARG A 7 -24.34 16.52 -41.69
C ARG A 7 -23.11 15.66 -41.43
N ARG A 8 -23.17 14.58 -40.66
CA ARG A 8 -24.02 13.41 -40.84
C ARG A 8 -24.26 12.76 -39.48
N ALA A 9 -25.52 12.49 -39.16
CA ALA A 9 -25.84 11.48 -38.17
C ALA A 9 -25.53 10.12 -38.81
N ALA A 10 -24.61 9.38 -38.23
CA ALA A 10 -24.45 7.95 -38.45
C ALA A 10 -24.01 7.34 -37.11
N THR A 11 -25.01 6.81 -36.42
CA THR A 11 -24.96 5.71 -35.46
C THR A 11 -23.62 4.98 -35.37
N GLY A 12 -23.03 4.99 -34.18
CA GLY A 12 -21.85 4.21 -33.85
C GLY A 12 -21.50 4.35 -32.38
N LEU A 13 -22.22 3.62 -31.52
CA LEU A 13 -21.75 3.30 -30.17
C LEU A 13 -20.46 2.49 -30.29
N GLY A 14 -19.32 3.17 -30.21
CA GLY A 14 -18.00 2.56 -30.16
C GLY A 14 -17.25 3.12 -28.97
N ALA A 15 -17.31 2.41 -27.84
CA ALA A 15 -16.47 2.70 -26.68
C ALA A 15 -15.00 2.43 -27.05
N LEU A 16 -14.25 3.48 -27.36
CA LEU A 16 -12.80 3.40 -27.46
C LEU A 16 -12.24 3.44 -26.04
N VAL A 17 -12.16 2.28 -25.40
CA VAL A 17 -11.32 2.11 -24.21
C VAL A 17 -9.88 2.24 -24.69
N ALA A 18 -9.26 3.39 -24.41
CA ALA A 18 -7.83 3.55 -24.58
C ALA A 18 -7.13 2.57 -23.63
N ALA A 19 -6.69 1.44 -24.16
CA ALA A 19 -5.77 0.54 -23.47
C ALA A 19 -4.45 1.29 -23.28
N ALA A 20 -4.31 1.97 -22.15
CA ALA A 20 -3.03 2.48 -21.72
C ALA A 20 -2.14 1.26 -21.42
N ALA A 21 -1.22 0.96 -22.35
CA ALA A 21 -0.12 0.04 -22.09
C ALA A 21 0.81 0.71 -21.08
N VAL A 22 0.49 0.59 -19.79
CA VAL A 22 1.42 0.93 -18.72
C VAL A 22 2.53 -0.11 -18.79
N PRO A 23 3.81 0.29 -18.96
CA PRO A 23 4.90 -0.65 -18.87
C PRO A 23 4.90 -1.18 -17.43
N LEU A 24 4.45 -2.42 -17.27
CA LEU A 24 4.54 -3.16 -16.01
C LEU A 24 6.00 -3.53 -15.81
N VAL A 25 6.80 -2.58 -15.34
CA VAL A 25 8.07 -2.90 -14.68
C VAL A 25 7.68 -3.51 -13.34
N VAL A 26 7.42 -4.82 -13.36
CA VAL A 26 7.18 -5.60 -12.14
C VAL A 26 8.56 -5.82 -11.51
N THR A 27 9.05 -4.83 -10.75
CA THR A 27 10.00 -5.12 -9.68
C THR A 27 9.21 -5.85 -8.62
N THR A 28 9.19 -7.17 -8.66
CA THR A 28 8.54 -7.99 -7.63
C THR A 28 9.13 -7.62 -6.27
N PRO A 29 8.35 -7.08 -5.33
CA PRO A 29 8.85 -6.84 -4.00
C PRO A 29 8.20 -7.86 -3.09
N ALA A 30 8.75 -9.07 -3.02
CA ALA A 30 8.32 -10.02 -2.01
C ALA A 30 8.49 -9.40 -0.60
N ALA A 31 9.56 -8.63 -0.40
CA ALA A 31 9.88 -7.89 0.83
C ALA A 31 9.06 -6.60 1.07
N HIS A 32 8.15 -6.20 0.16
CA HIS A 32 7.23 -5.09 0.44
C HIS A 32 5.84 -5.58 0.78
N ALA A 33 5.52 -6.85 0.53
CA ALA A 33 4.21 -7.39 0.86
C ALA A 33 4.02 -7.46 2.39
N GLU A 34 5.05 -7.89 3.14
CA GLU A 34 4.94 -8.02 4.60
C GLU A 34 4.88 -6.62 5.26
N VAL A 35 5.65 -5.67 4.73
CA VAL A 35 5.57 -4.25 5.13
C VAL A 35 4.18 -3.68 4.85
N GLU A 36 3.60 -3.96 3.67
CA GLU A 36 2.24 -3.52 3.32
C GLU A 36 1.18 -4.13 4.24
N HIS A 37 1.31 -5.41 4.65
CA HIS A 37 0.38 -6.03 5.59
C HIS A 37 0.41 -5.36 6.97
N CYS A 38 1.59 -5.07 7.49
CA CYS A 38 1.77 -4.33 8.74
C CYS A 38 1.14 -2.93 8.70
N VAL A 39 1.47 -2.15 7.66
CA VAL A 39 0.96 -0.79 7.46
C VAL A 39 -0.56 -0.80 7.28
N THR A 40 -1.07 -1.71 6.46
CA THR A 40 -2.51 -1.85 6.18
C THR A 40 -3.28 -2.21 7.45
N TYR A 41 -2.74 -3.12 8.27
CA TYR A 41 -3.33 -3.43 9.58
C TYR A 41 -3.41 -2.19 10.47
N LEU A 42 -2.33 -1.42 10.58
CA LEU A 42 -2.32 -0.19 11.39
C LEU A 42 -3.35 0.83 10.92
N VAL A 43 -3.48 1.04 9.61
CA VAL A 43 -4.50 1.92 9.03
C VAL A 43 -5.92 1.42 9.35
N HIS A 44 -6.16 0.10 9.24
CA HIS A 44 -7.46 -0.49 9.58
C HIS A 44 -7.82 -0.35 11.06
N GLN A 45 -6.83 -0.36 11.96
CA GLN A 45 -7.03 -0.05 13.38
C GLN A 45 -7.19 1.45 13.68
N GLY A 46 -7.10 2.31 12.66
CA GLY A 46 -7.28 3.75 12.78
C GLY A 46 -6.01 4.53 13.11
N TYR A 47 -4.83 3.92 13.00
CA TYR A 47 -3.56 4.62 13.18
C TYR A 47 -3.15 5.38 11.93
N VAL A 48 -2.52 6.53 12.14
CA VAL A 48 -1.84 7.28 11.08
C VAL A 48 -0.46 6.68 10.89
N VAL A 49 -0.21 6.09 9.73
CA VAL A 49 1.10 5.54 9.37
C VAL A 49 1.98 6.65 8.81
N GLY A 50 3.15 6.83 9.42
CA GLY A 50 4.20 7.71 8.93
C GLY A 50 5.51 6.96 8.68
N GLU A 51 6.57 7.69 8.35
CA GLU A 51 7.89 7.10 8.05
C GLU A 51 8.43 6.20 9.17
N GLN A 52 8.18 6.54 10.44
CA GLN A 52 8.62 5.74 11.58
C GLN A 52 7.86 4.41 11.68
N SER A 53 6.56 4.40 11.39
CA SER A 53 5.75 3.16 11.35
C SER A 53 6.19 2.27 10.20
N LEU A 54 6.48 2.85 9.04
CA LEU A 54 7.05 2.14 7.88
C LEU A 54 8.41 1.52 8.20
N ALA A 55 9.30 2.28 8.83
CA ALA A 55 10.61 1.78 9.26
C ALA A 55 10.48 0.65 10.29
N ALA A 56 9.53 0.75 11.22
CA ALA A 56 9.23 -0.30 12.18
C ALA A 56 8.75 -1.58 11.51
N CYS A 57 7.77 -1.49 10.60
CA CYS A 57 7.28 -2.63 9.84
C CYS A 57 8.39 -3.28 9.01
N ASN A 58 9.22 -2.49 8.33
CA ASN A 58 10.36 -2.98 7.55
C ASN A 58 11.43 -3.68 8.42
N ALA A 59 11.59 -3.26 9.68
CA ALA A 59 12.47 -3.96 10.60
C ALA A 59 11.96 -5.35 10.97
N ALA A 60 10.64 -5.62 10.90
CA ALA A 60 10.10 -6.95 11.16
C ALA A 60 10.10 -7.87 9.92
N SER A 61 10.26 -7.31 8.72
CA SER A 61 10.20 -8.03 7.44
C SER A 61 11.34 -9.00 7.17
N ASP A 62 12.44 -8.91 7.92
CA ASP A 62 13.52 -9.90 7.81
C ASP A 62 13.22 -11.21 8.57
N GLY A 63 12.11 -11.27 9.32
CA GLY A 63 11.68 -12.44 10.08
C GLY A 63 12.50 -12.74 11.35
N SER A 64 13.53 -11.95 11.65
CA SER A 64 14.32 -12.15 12.88
C SER A 64 13.57 -11.69 14.12
N ALA A 65 13.78 -12.40 15.22
CA ALA A 65 13.27 -12.02 16.54
C ALA A 65 13.69 -10.59 16.95
N ILE A 66 14.92 -10.17 16.58
CA ILE A 66 15.41 -8.81 16.84
C ILE A 66 14.61 -7.78 16.04
N GLY A 67 14.34 -8.06 14.77
CA GLY A 67 13.56 -7.22 13.88
C GLY A 67 12.14 -7.01 14.40
N ARG A 68 11.45 -8.12 14.74
CA ARG A 68 10.13 -8.08 15.37
C ARG A 68 10.13 -7.31 16.70
N GLN A 69 11.13 -7.53 17.56
CA GLN A 69 11.23 -6.80 18.83
C GLN A 69 11.42 -5.30 18.60
N SER A 70 12.25 -4.91 17.61
CA SER A 70 12.43 -3.51 17.24
C SER A 70 11.13 -2.90 16.73
N CYS A 71 10.41 -3.61 15.87
CA CYS A 71 9.10 -3.19 15.37
C CYS A 71 8.14 -2.90 16.54
N TYR A 72 8.02 -3.83 17.49
CA TYR A 72 7.12 -3.71 18.62
C TYR A 72 7.45 -2.49 19.49
N LEU A 73 8.73 -2.31 19.85
CA LEU A 73 9.18 -1.17 20.65
C LEU A 73 8.97 0.17 19.94
N THR A 74 9.21 0.22 18.63
CA THR A 74 8.99 1.45 17.85
C THR A 74 7.50 1.77 17.77
N LEU A 75 6.64 0.82 17.40
CA LEU A 75 5.20 1.07 17.28
C LEU A 75 4.56 1.47 18.61
N THR A 76 4.92 0.80 19.71
CA THR A 76 4.44 1.18 21.05
C THR A 76 4.94 2.56 21.48
N GLY A 77 6.19 2.90 21.14
CA GLY A 77 6.74 4.25 21.33
C GLY A 77 6.02 5.34 20.52
N LEU A 78 5.41 4.97 19.39
CA LEU A 78 4.55 5.85 18.57
C LEU A 78 3.10 5.94 19.10
N GLY A 79 2.77 5.25 20.19
CA GLY A 79 1.43 5.24 20.78
C GLY A 79 0.48 4.19 20.20
N VAL A 80 0.99 3.24 19.40
CA VAL A 80 0.21 2.06 19.01
C VAL A 80 -0.01 1.19 20.25
N GLY A 81 -1.24 0.70 20.45
CA GLY A 81 -1.56 -0.17 21.58
C GLY A 81 -0.76 -1.48 21.53
N TYR A 82 -0.39 -2.03 22.67
CA TYR A 82 0.48 -3.22 22.76
C TYR A 82 -0.01 -4.40 21.89
N GLU A 83 -1.30 -4.72 21.94
CA GLU A 83 -1.90 -5.81 21.14
C GLU A 83 -1.87 -5.52 19.63
N HIS A 84 -2.12 -4.26 19.24
CA HIS A 84 -2.05 -3.84 17.84
C HIS A 84 -0.61 -3.83 17.33
N ALA A 85 0.35 -3.42 18.16
CA ALA A 85 1.76 -3.43 17.81
C ALA A 85 2.29 -4.86 17.63
N ASP A 86 1.97 -5.77 18.56
CA ASP A 86 2.37 -7.17 18.42
C ASP A 86 1.76 -7.83 17.18
N THR A 87 0.46 -7.63 16.95
CA THR A 87 -0.21 -8.16 15.75
C THR A 87 0.37 -7.56 14.47
N ALA A 88 0.63 -6.25 14.43
CA ALA A 88 1.21 -5.59 13.26
C ALA A 88 2.62 -6.12 12.95
N CYS A 89 3.44 -6.37 13.97
CA CYS A 89 4.78 -6.91 13.79
C CYS A 89 4.78 -8.42 13.50
N ASP A 90 3.76 -9.16 13.93
CA ASP A 90 3.56 -10.57 13.60
C ASP A 90 3.28 -10.75 12.10
N VAL A 91 2.31 -9.99 11.58
CA VAL A 91 1.96 -10.03 10.15
C VAL A 91 3.05 -9.46 9.24
N ALA A 92 4.01 -8.71 9.81
CA ALA A 92 5.18 -8.21 9.09
C ALA A 92 6.29 -9.26 8.95
N SER A 93 6.25 -10.34 9.73
CA SER A 93 7.32 -11.36 9.82
C SER A 93 6.92 -12.72 9.25
N ASP A 94 5.71 -12.86 8.69
CA ASP A 94 5.13 -14.10 8.16
C ASP A 94 5.23 -14.22 6.63
#